data_AF-A0A7S0W852-F1
#
_entry.id   AF-A0A7S0W852-F1
#
_cell.length_a   1.000
_cell.length_b   1.000
_cell.length_c   1.000
_cell.angle_alpha   90.00
_cell.angle_beta   90.00
_cell.angle_gamma   90.00
#
_symmetry.space_group_name_H-M   'P 1'
#
loop_
_entity.id
_entity.type
_entity.pdbx_description
1 polymer ?
#
loop_
_entity_poly.entity_id
_entity_poly.type
_entity_poly.pdbx_seq_one_letter_code
_entity_poly.pdbx_strand_id
1 'polypeptide(L)'
;GVLGCMAERLKEDLLREETLVNFIAGPDAYRDLPNLIRAAGGGMQAMNVRLSYEETYEDIDPQRPSGVEGVSAWISIMRGCNNMCSFCVVPFTRGRERSRGLEGVVDEVRRLEEQGVREVTLLGQNVNSYR
;
A
#
# COMPACT_ATOMS: atom_id res chain seq x y z
N GLY A 1 -0.28 5.09 15.72
CA GLY A 1 0.30 5.62 14.47
C GLY A 1 -0.78 5.72 13.41
N VAL A 2 -0.58 6.57 12.40
CA VAL A 2 -1.51 6.78 11.27
C VAL A 2 -0.84 6.33 9.98
N LEU A 3 -1.53 5.59 9.13
CA LEU A 3 -0.97 5.03 7.91
C LEU A 3 -1.84 5.34 6.68
N GLY A 4 -1.22 5.31 5.49
CA GLY A 4 -1.89 5.35 4.20
C GLY A 4 -1.87 6.73 3.53
N CYS A 5 -2.68 6.92 2.49
CA CYS A 5 -2.66 8.13 1.68
C CYS A 5 -3.11 9.39 2.45
N MET A 6 -3.97 9.25 3.45
CA MET A 6 -4.36 10.38 4.32
C MET A 6 -3.25 10.76 5.28
N ALA A 7 -2.42 9.80 5.70
CA ALA A 7 -1.22 10.07 6.51
C ALA A 7 -0.21 10.92 5.74
N GLU A 8 -0.08 10.69 4.43
CA GLU A 8 0.74 11.52 3.54
C GLU A 8 0.16 12.93 3.37
N ARG A 9 -1.16 13.03 3.16
CA ARG A 9 -1.85 14.30 2.90
C ARG A 9 -1.94 15.21 4.12
N LEU A 10 -2.24 14.65 5.30
CA LEU A 10 -2.51 15.40 6.54
C LEU A 10 -1.30 15.45 7.48
N LYS A 11 -0.10 15.12 6.99
CA LYS A 11 1.11 14.98 7.83
C LYS A 11 1.41 16.19 8.71
N GLU A 12 1.19 17.41 8.20
CA GLU A 12 1.48 18.63 8.97
C GLU A 12 0.48 18.85 10.11
N ASP A 13 -0.81 18.65 9.83
CA ASP A 13 -1.88 18.79 10.82
C ASP A 13 -1.76 17.70 11.89
N LEU A 14 -1.49 16.45 11.47
CA LEU A 14 -1.27 15.32 12.37
C LEU A 14 -0.05 15.50 13.29
N LEU A 15 0.98 16.24 12.86
CA LEU A 15 2.14 16.53 13.70
C LEU A 15 1.91 17.71 14.66
N ARG A 16 1.08 18.69 14.26
CA ARG A 16 0.83 19.92 15.04
C ARG A 16 -0.31 19.76 16.06
N GLU A 17 -1.40 19.11 15.67
CA GLU A 17 -2.66 19.09 16.42
C GLU A 17 -2.84 17.81 17.24
N GLU A 18 -2.29 16.69 16.76
CA GLU A 18 -2.53 15.36 17.33
C GLU A 18 -1.32 14.85 18.12
N THR A 19 -1.17 15.34 19.35
CA THR A 19 -0.10 14.90 20.29
C THR A 19 -0.14 13.40 20.63
N LEU A 20 -1.20 12.68 20.24
CA LEU A 20 -1.37 11.25 20.44
C LEU A 20 -0.73 10.39 19.33
N VAL A 21 -0.28 10.98 18.22
CA VAL A 21 0.27 10.20 17.09
C VAL A 21 1.77 9.97 17.25
N ASN A 22 2.15 8.73 17.55
CA ASN A 22 3.57 8.36 17.73
C ASN A 22 4.31 8.07 16.42
N PHE A 23 3.62 7.68 15.35
CA PHE A 23 4.25 7.55 14.04
C PHE A 23 3.28 7.73 12.88
N ILE A 24 3.80 8.16 11.73
CA ILE A 24 3.06 8.39 10.48
C ILE A 24 3.75 7.64 9.34
N ALA A 25 3.00 6.80 8.61
CA ALA A 25 3.52 6.07 7.46
C ALA A 25 2.69 6.35 6.20
N GLY A 26 3.33 6.89 5.17
CA GLY A 26 2.72 7.09 3.86
C GLY A 26 2.49 5.78 3.12
N PRO A 27 1.83 5.85 1.96
CA PRO A 27 1.37 4.65 1.26
C PRO A 27 2.50 3.81 0.67
N ASP A 28 3.74 4.29 0.62
CA ASP A 28 4.92 3.56 0.11
C ASP A 28 5.91 3.17 1.23
N ALA A 29 5.54 3.41 2.50
CA ALA A 29 6.42 3.25 3.64
C ALA A 29 6.21 1.93 4.40
N TYR A 30 5.45 0.95 3.87
CA TYR A 30 5.15 -0.28 4.60
C TYR A 30 6.40 -1.04 5.04
N ARG A 31 7.45 -1.12 4.20
CA ARG A 31 8.71 -1.80 4.56
C ARG A 31 9.47 -1.12 5.69
N ASP A 32 9.21 0.17 5.91
CA ASP A 32 9.83 0.95 6.98
C ASP A 32 9.04 0.88 8.30
N LEU A 33 7.85 0.25 8.30
CA LEU A 33 7.03 0.12 9.51
C LEU A 33 7.78 -0.47 10.71
N PRO A 34 8.63 -1.51 10.59
CA PRO A 34 9.38 -2.01 11.73
C PRO A 34 10.27 -0.96 12.39
N ASN A 35 10.87 -0.06 11.59
CA ASN A 35 11.72 1.02 12.12
C ASN A 35 10.87 2.12 12.76
N LEU A 36 9.78 2.53 12.11
CA LEU A 36 8.85 3.53 12.63
C LEU A 36 8.24 3.09 13.98
N ILE A 37 7.83 1.82 14.07
CA ILE A 37 7.28 1.23 15.30
C ILE A 37 8.35 1.19 16.40
N ARG A 38 9.59 0.81 16.08
CA ARG A 38 10.69 0.78 17.06
C ARG A 38 10.99 2.18 17.62
N ALA A 39 11.04 3.20 16.76
CA ALA A 39 11.25 4.58 17.17
C ALA A 39 10.11 5.10 18.07
N ALA A 40 8.86 4.81 17.68
CA ALA A 40 7.68 5.12 18.48
C ALA A 40 7.68 4.43 19.85
N GLY A 41 8.07 3.16 19.91
CA GLY A 41 8.22 2.40 21.16
C GLY A 41 9.31 2.97 22.08
N GLY A 42 10.31 3.64 21.52
CA GLY A 42 11.34 4.39 22.26
C GLY A 42 10.91 5.80 22.70
N GLY A 43 9.65 6.18 22.48
CA GLY A 43 9.10 7.49 22.84
C GLY A 43 9.36 8.61 21.82
N MET A 44 9.94 8.30 20.65
CA MET A 44 10.19 9.28 19.59
C MET A 44 9.05 9.30 18.58
N GLN A 45 8.63 10.48 18.14
CA GLN A 45 7.76 10.58 16.97
C GLN A 45 8.55 10.26 15.70
N ALA A 46 8.00 9.39 14.84
CA ALA A 46 8.65 8.96 13.61
C ALA A 46 7.73 9.10 12.40
N MET A 47 8.26 9.52 11.25
CA MET A 47 7.46 9.68 10.04
C MET A 47 8.22 9.26 8.79
N ASN A 48 7.56 8.49 7.93
CA ASN A 48 8.00 8.27 6.57
C ASN A 48 6.81 8.36 5.62
N VAL A 49 6.73 9.44 4.85
CA VAL A 49 5.66 9.72 3.88
C VAL A 49 6.21 9.92 2.47
N ARG A 50 7.46 9.51 2.23
CA ARG A 50 8.10 9.67 0.92
C ARG A 50 7.50 8.65 -0.05
N LEU A 51 7.12 9.13 -1.23
CA LEU A 51 6.69 8.28 -2.32
C LEU A 51 7.90 7.66 -3.00
N SER A 52 7.81 6.36 -3.28
CA SER A 52 8.86 5.60 -3.93
C SER A 52 8.64 5.56 -5.44
N TYR A 53 9.73 5.56 -6.20
CA TYR A 53 9.69 5.36 -7.64
C TYR A 53 9.59 3.88 -8.03
N GLU A 54 9.88 2.96 -7.11
CA GLU A 54 10.06 1.53 -7.41
C GLU A 54 9.16 0.63 -6.55
N GLU A 55 8.59 1.13 -5.45
CA GLU A 55 7.81 0.28 -4.54
C GLU A 55 6.48 -0.19 -5.16
N THR A 56 6.32 -1.50 -5.22
CA THR A 56 5.14 -2.23 -5.73
C THR A 56 4.48 -3.12 -4.69
N TYR A 57 5.13 -3.31 -3.54
CA TYR A 57 4.83 -4.34 -2.52
C TYR A 57 4.95 -5.77 -3.02
N GLU A 58 5.80 -5.99 -4.02
CA GLU A 58 6.27 -7.33 -4.35
C GLU A 58 6.86 -8.02 -3.12
N ASP A 59 6.59 -9.31 -2.98
CA ASP A 59 6.96 -10.16 -1.84
C ASP A 59 6.36 -9.77 -0.48
N ILE A 60 5.36 -8.89 -0.45
CA ILE A 60 4.56 -8.64 0.76
C ILE A 60 3.21 -9.32 0.59
N ASP A 61 3.09 -10.52 1.15
CA ASP A 61 1.85 -11.28 1.11
C ASP A 61 0.83 -10.73 2.11
N PRO A 62 -0.38 -10.35 1.67
CA PRO A 62 -1.44 -9.95 2.58
C PRO A 62 -1.88 -11.17 3.42
N GLN A 63 -1.77 -11.03 4.73
CA GLN A 63 -2.30 -12.03 5.66
C GLN A 63 -3.83 -12.01 5.59
N ARG A 64 -4.41 -13.14 5.16
CA ARG A 64 -5.85 -13.36 5.15
C ARG A 64 -6.20 -14.16 6.40
N PRO A 65 -7.09 -13.66 7.28
CA PRO A 65 -7.51 -14.42 8.45
C PRO A 65 -8.00 -15.80 8.03
N SER A 66 -7.50 -16.85 8.67
CA SER A 66 -7.98 -18.22 8.48
C SER A 66 -9.48 -18.25 8.74
N GLY A 67 -10.27 -18.69 7.75
CA GLY A 67 -11.73 -18.73 7.83
C GLY A 67 -12.46 -17.58 7.12
N VAL A 68 -11.77 -16.67 6.42
CA VAL A 68 -12.42 -15.92 5.33
C VAL A 68 -12.60 -16.91 4.16
N GLU A 69 -13.65 -17.73 4.27
CA GLU A 69 -14.19 -18.55 3.19
C GLU A 69 -14.68 -17.62 2.07
N GLY A 70 -13.75 -17.25 1.20
CA GLY A 70 -14.02 -16.44 0.04
C GLY A 70 -13.75 -17.27 -1.20
N VAL A 71 -14.78 -17.47 -2.02
CA VAL A 71 -14.55 -17.85 -3.43
C VAL A 71 -13.77 -16.75 -4.16
N SER A 72 -13.68 -15.53 -3.63
CA SER A 72 -13.03 -14.39 -4.27
C SER A 72 -11.86 -13.81 -3.48
N ALA A 73 -10.85 -13.33 -4.21
CA ALA A 73 -9.70 -12.62 -3.67
C ALA A 73 -9.32 -11.41 -4.53
N TRP A 74 -8.68 -10.42 -3.89
CA TRP A 74 -8.11 -9.27 -4.58
C TRP A 74 -6.60 -9.34 -4.59
N ILE A 75 -6.00 -8.99 -5.73
CA ILE A 75 -4.55 -8.88 -5.91
C ILE A 75 -4.25 -7.49 -6.46
N SER A 76 -3.42 -6.72 -5.75
CA SER A 76 -2.94 -5.44 -6.26
C SER A 76 -1.80 -5.68 -7.24
N ILE A 77 -2.01 -5.32 -8.51
CA ILE A 77 -1.02 -5.53 -9.58
C ILE A 77 -0.21 -4.27 -9.89
N MET A 78 -0.64 -3.12 -9.41
CA MET A 78 0.02 -1.85 -9.70
C MET A 78 -0.29 -0.78 -8.66
N ARG A 79 0.54 0.27 -8.65
CA ARG A 79 0.39 1.41 -7.74
C ARG A 79 0.64 2.72 -8.48
N GLY A 80 0.00 3.79 -8.02
CA GLY A 80 0.12 5.12 -8.61
C GLY A 80 -0.58 5.24 -9.97
N CYS A 81 -0.51 6.43 -10.55
CA CYS A 81 -1.14 6.71 -11.85
C CYS A 81 -0.45 7.88 -12.54
N ASN A 82 -0.22 7.77 -13.84
CA ASN A 82 0.36 8.84 -14.65
C ASN A 82 -0.68 9.80 -15.26
N ASN A 83 -1.97 9.51 -15.12
CA ASN A 83 -3.03 10.38 -15.64
C ASN A 83 -3.27 11.59 -14.74
N MET A 84 -3.27 12.78 -15.34
CA MET A 84 -3.52 14.06 -14.66
C MET A 84 -4.98 14.49 -14.80
N CYS A 85 -5.91 13.66 -14.31
CA CYS A 85 -7.33 13.99 -14.33
C CYS A 85 -7.61 15.18 -13.38
N SER A 86 -8.47 16.11 -13.79
CA SER A 86 -8.75 17.36 -13.07
C SER A 86 -9.23 17.19 -11.62
N PHE A 87 -9.79 16.02 -11.30
CA PHE A 87 -10.33 15.67 -9.99
C PHE A 87 -9.44 14.71 -9.18
N CYS A 88 -8.38 14.17 -9.79
CA CYS A 88 -7.68 13.01 -9.23
C CYS A 88 -6.46 13.42 -8.39
N VAL A 89 -6.48 13.05 -7.12
CA VAL A 89 -5.39 13.31 -6.16
C VAL A 89 -4.27 12.25 -6.20
N VAL A 90 -4.49 11.14 -6.91
CA VAL A 90 -3.60 9.97 -6.92
C VAL A 90 -2.16 10.29 -7.32
N PRO A 91 -1.86 11.08 -8.37
CA PRO A 91 -0.48 11.36 -8.76
C PRO A 91 0.35 12.00 -7.63
N PHE A 92 -0.31 12.73 -6.72
CA PHE A 92 0.33 13.44 -5.61
C PHE A 92 0.42 12.61 -4.33
N THR A 93 -0.55 11.72 -4.11
CA THR A 93 -0.66 10.95 -2.85
C THR A 93 -0.16 9.52 -2.98
N ARG A 94 -0.03 9.00 -4.20
CA ARG A 94 0.46 7.63 -4.48
C ARG A 94 1.56 7.61 -5.54
N GLY A 95 1.92 8.77 -6.10
CA GLY A 95 3.03 8.90 -7.04
C GLY A 95 2.71 8.34 -8.43
N ARG A 96 3.78 8.14 -9.21
CA ARG A 96 3.72 7.65 -10.57
C ARG A 96 3.32 6.19 -10.65
N GLU A 97 2.86 5.79 -11.83
CA GLU A 97 2.49 4.40 -12.11
C GLU A 97 3.67 3.45 -11.99
N ARG A 98 3.44 2.30 -11.34
CA ARG A 98 4.39 1.20 -11.14
C ARG A 98 3.62 -0.11 -11.21
N SER A 99 4.02 -1.02 -12.09
CA SER A 99 3.48 -2.40 -12.16
C SER A 99 4.30 -3.33 -11.27
N ARG A 100 3.63 -4.29 -10.65
CA ARG A 100 4.29 -5.48 -10.08
C ARG A 100 4.73 -6.42 -11.21
N GLY A 101 5.74 -7.27 -10.96
CA GLY A 101 6.15 -8.29 -11.94
C GLY A 101 5.05 -9.32 -12.21
N LEU A 102 4.91 -9.73 -13.48
CA LEU A 102 3.91 -10.72 -13.88
C LEU A 102 4.10 -12.06 -13.15
N GLU A 103 5.34 -12.51 -13.00
CA GLU A 103 5.67 -13.77 -12.32
C GLU A 103 5.16 -13.74 -10.88
N GLY A 104 5.43 -12.66 -10.14
CA GLY A 104 4.96 -12.48 -8.76
C GLY A 104 3.44 -12.45 -8.64
N VAL A 105 2.73 -11.86 -9.62
CA VAL A 105 1.26 -11.88 -9.68
C VAL A 105 0.73 -13.28 -9.93
N VAL A 106 1.31 -14.00 -10.90
CA VAL A 106 0.90 -15.37 -11.25
C VAL A 106 1.12 -16.33 -10.08
N ASP A 107 2.24 -16.19 -9.36
CA ASP A 107 2.54 -17.04 -8.21
C ASP A 107 1.59 -16.78 -7.04
N GLU A 108 1.16 -15.52 -6.82
CA GLU A 108 0.12 -15.23 -5.82
C GLU A 108 -1.23 -15.84 -6.22
N VAL A 109 -1.61 -15.80 -7.50
CA VAL A 109 -2.83 -16.48 -7.99
C VAL A 109 -2.78 -17.98 -7.72
N ARG A 110 -1.64 -18.64 -7.99
CA ARG A 110 -1.47 -20.09 -7.70
C ARG A 110 -1.62 -20.39 -6.22
N ARG A 111 -0.98 -19.61 -5.35
CA ARG A 111 -1.13 -19.78 -3.89
C ARG A 111 -2.58 -19.61 -3.42
N LEU A 112 -3.32 -18.68 -4.02
CA LEU A 112 -4.74 -18.46 -3.69
C LEU A 112 -5.62 -19.61 -4.19
N GLU A 113 -5.30 -20.19 -5.35
CA GLU A 113 -6.00 -21.36 -5.88
C GLU A 113 -5.84 -22.59 -4.96
N GLU A 114 -4.63 -22.83 -4.46
CA GLU A 114 -4.34 -23.87 -3.45
C GLU A 114 -5.12 -23.65 -2.14
N GLN A 115 -5.47 -22.39 -1.84
CA GLN A 115 -6.29 -22.01 -0.69
C GLN A 115 -7.80 -22.07 -0.97
N GLY A 116 -8.22 -22.49 -2.17
CA GLY A 116 -9.62 -22.67 -2.54
C GLY A 116 -10.31 -21.46 -3.17
N VAL A 117 -9.56 -20.39 -3.49
CA VAL A 117 -10.08 -19.22 -4.20
C VAL A 117 -10.45 -19.61 -5.64
N ARG A 118 -11.60 -19.11 -6.12
CA ARG A 118 -12.16 -19.39 -7.46
C ARG A 118 -12.29 -18.16 -8.35
N GLU A 119 -12.26 -16.97 -7.76
CA GLU A 119 -12.36 -15.68 -8.43
C GLU A 119 -11.23 -14.76 -7.96
N VAL A 120 -10.53 -14.15 -8.90
CA VAL A 120 -9.49 -13.17 -8.60
C VAL A 120 -9.86 -11.85 -9.27
N THR A 121 -9.90 -10.77 -8.49
CA THR A 121 -10.01 -9.40 -9.01
C THR A 121 -8.66 -8.71 -8.93
N LEU A 122 -8.18 -8.23 -10.07
CA LEU A 122 -6.94 -7.44 -10.15
C LEU A 122 -7.24 -5.98 -9.83
N LEU A 123 -6.50 -5.43 -8.86
CA LEU A 123 -6.65 -4.06 -8.40
C LEU A 123 -5.51 -3.18 -8.89
N GLY A 124 -5.86 -1.97 -9.29
CA GLY A 124 -4.92 -0.95 -9.75
C GLY A 124 -5.64 0.39 -9.90
N GLN A 125 -4.89 1.50 -9.83
CA GLN A 125 -5.49 2.82 -10.08
C GLN A 125 -5.85 3.02 -11.56
N ASN A 126 -5.12 2.35 -12.46
CA ASN A 126 -5.39 2.32 -13.89
C ASN A 126 -4.97 0.97 -14.48
N VAL A 127 -5.78 -0.08 -14.25
CA VAL A 127 -5.45 -1.46 -14.66
C VAL A 127 -5.13 -1.61 -16.14
N ASN A 128 -5.69 -0.74 -16.99
CA ASN A 128 -5.43 -0.72 -18.44
C ASN A 128 -3.98 -0.34 -18.80
N SER A 129 -3.22 0.20 -17.86
CA SER A 129 -1.85 0.63 -18.05
C SER A 129 -0.81 -0.31 -17.42
N TYR A 130 -1.24 -1.45 -16.87
CA TYR A 130 -0.33 -2.50 -16.43
C TYR A 130 0.57 -2.97 -17.59
N ARG A 131 1.84 -3.18 -17.26
CA ARG A 131 2.93 -3.57 -18.16
C ARG A 131 3.89 -4.48 -17.42
#